data_AF-A0A2N1D5N6-F1
#
_entry.id   AF-A0A2N1D5N6-F1
#
_cell.length_a   1.000
_cell.length_b   1.000
_cell.length_c   1.000
_cell.angle_alpha   90.00
_cell.angle_beta   90.00
_cell.angle_gamma   90.00
#
_symmetry.space_group_name_H-M   'P 1'
#
loop_
_entity.id
_entity.type
_entity.pdbx_description
1 polymer ?
#
loop_
_entity_poly.entity_id
_entity_poly.type
_entity_poly.pdbx_seq_one_letter_code
_entity_poly.pdbx_strand_id
1 'polypeptide(L)' 'EYTCPMHPEIRQMGPGDCPICGMSLEPLIPELDEEENPELKDFSKRFWWSLPLTVAVTLLAMAGHAIPLFHG' A
#
# COMPACT_ATOMS: atom_id res chain seq x y z
N GLU A 1 -8.63 -15.41 -12.89
CA GLU A 1 -8.11 -16.66 -12.26
C GLU A 1 -8.36 -16.54 -10.77
N TYR A 2 -8.96 -17.54 -10.15
CA TYR A 2 -9.37 -17.57 -8.74
C TYR A 2 -8.61 -18.67 -8.02
N THR A 3 -8.24 -18.44 -6.77
CA THR A 3 -7.47 -19.37 -5.94
C THR A 3 -8.05 -19.48 -4.54
N CYS A 4 -7.81 -20.61 -3.88
CA CYS A 4 -8.19 -20.77 -2.48
C CYS A 4 -7.07 -20.22 -1.59
N PRO A 5 -7.35 -19.31 -0.64
CA PRO A 5 -6.33 -18.74 0.25
C PRO A 5 -5.61 -19.80 1.09
N MET A 6 -6.27 -20.93 1.35
CA MET A 6 -5.70 -22.05 2.12
C MET A 6 -5.05 -23.14 1.24
N HIS A 7 -5.42 -23.23 -0.03
CA HIS A 7 -4.96 -24.26 -0.96
C HIS A 7 -4.57 -23.62 -2.31
N PRO A 8 -3.39 -22.97 -2.38
CA PRO A 8 -2.97 -22.18 -3.54
C PRO A 8 -2.74 -23.00 -4.83
N GLU A 9 -2.67 -24.32 -4.70
CA GLU A 9 -2.59 -25.28 -5.81
C GLU A 9 -3.89 -25.33 -6.63
N ILE A 10 -5.02 -24.91 -6.04
CA ILE A 10 -6.32 -24.89 -6.69
C ILE A 10 -6.50 -23.55 -7.40
N ARG A 11 -6.35 -23.56 -8.72
CA ARG A 11 -6.60 -22.41 -9.59
C ARG A 11 -7.78 -22.70 -10.50
N GLN A 12 -8.79 -21.84 -10.46
CA GLN A 12 -9.98 -21.95 -11.29
C GLN A 12 -10.17 -20.68 -12.13
N MET A 13 -10.84 -20.81 -13.29
CA MET A 13 -11.07 -19.64 -14.14
C MET A 13 -12.25 -18.77 -13.69
N GLY A 14 -13.17 -19.30 -12.88
CA GLY A 14 -14.37 -18.59 -12.42
C GLY A 14 -14.59 -18.67 -10.91
N PRO A 15 -15.56 -17.90 -10.39
CA PRO A 15 -15.95 -17.95 -8.98
C PRO A 15 -16.58 -19.31 -8.64
N GLY A 16 -16.28 -19.81 -7.45
CA GLY A 16 -16.77 -21.10 -6.98
C GLY A 16 -16.22 -21.43 -5.60
N ASP A 17 -16.49 -22.66 -5.14
CA ASP A 17 -15.99 -23.16 -3.86
C ASP A 17 -14.80 -24.10 -4.05
N CYS A 18 -13.86 -24.03 -3.12
CA CYS A 18 -12.72 -24.92 -3.05
C CYS A 18 -13.17 -26.37 -2.79
N PRO A 19 -12.80 -27.35 -3.63
CA PRO A 19 -13.21 -28.74 -3.45
C PRO A 19 -12.54 -29.45 -2.26
N ILE A 20 -11.52 -28.84 -1.64
CA ILE A 20 -10.81 -29.41 -0.48
C ILE A 20 -11.40 -28.90 0.84
N CYS A 21 -11.61 -27.58 0.97
CA CYS A 21 -12.06 -26.97 2.22
C CYS A 21 -13.46 -26.33 2.17
N GLY A 22 -14.10 -26.29 1.01
CA GLY A 22 -15.43 -25.69 0.83
C GLY A 22 -15.48 -24.17 0.98
N MET A 23 -14.33 -23.49 1.06
CA MET A 23 -14.28 -22.03 1.11
C MET A 23 -14.41 -21.42 -0.29
N SER A 24 -15.01 -20.23 -0.37
CA SER A 24 -15.11 -19.49 -1.62
C SER A 24 -13.73 -19.13 -2.16
N LEU A 25 -13.56 -19.24 -3.48
CA LEU A 25 -12.33 -18.88 -4.17
C LEU A 25 -12.24 -17.36 -4.35
N GLU A 26 -11.06 -16.81 -4.05
CA GLU A 26 -10.78 -15.38 -4.20
C GLU A 26 -10.03 -15.12 -5.51
N PRO A 27 -10.24 -13.97 -6.18
CA PRO A 27 -9.53 -13.64 -7.41
C PRO A 27 -8.03 -13.49 -7.14
N LEU A 28 -7.21 -14.19 -7.92
CA LEU A 28 -5.75 -14.22 -7.79
C LEU A 28 -5.10 -12.88 -8.19
N ILE A 29 -5.76 -12.16 -9.09
CA ILE A 29 -5.45 -10.77 -9.38
C ILE A 29 -6.67 -9.99 -8.91
N PRO A 30 -6.56 -9.10 -7.91
CA PRO A 30 -7.65 -8.20 -7.59
C PRO A 30 -7.99 -7.44 -8.88
N GLU A 31 -9.26 -7.43 -9.27
CA GLU A 31 -9.70 -6.57 -10.36
C GLU A 31 -9.28 -5.16 -9.96
N LEU A 32 -8.29 -4.62 -10.68
CA LEU A 32 -7.88 -3.24 -10.52
C LEU A 32 -9.03 -2.46 -11.15
N ASP A 33 -10.07 -2.24 -10.37
CA ASP A 33 -11.12 -1.32 -10.73
C ASP A 33 -10.41 0.02 -10.96
N GLU A 34 -10.28 0.42 -12.23
CA GLU A 34 -9.67 1.68 -12.63
C GLU A 34 -10.47 2.89 -12.10
N GLU A 35 -11.61 2.65 -11.46
CA GLU A 35 -12.28 3.58 -10.57
C GLU A 35 -11.37 3.89 -9.36
N GLU A 36 -10.62 4.97 -9.52
CA GLU A 36 -9.78 5.61 -8.51
C GLU A 36 -10.33 5.44 -7.08
N ASN A 37 -9.81 4.44 -6.35
CA ASN A 37 -10.22 4.13 -4.99
C ASN A 37 -10.21 5.42 -4.13
N PRO A 38 -11.37 5.91 -3.66
CA PRO A 38 -11.45 7.18 -2.93
C PRO A 38 -10.60 7.15 -1.65
N GLU A 39 -10.43 5.97 -1.06
CA GLU A 39 -9.50 5.70 0.04
C GLU A 39 -8.06 6.07 -0.32
N LEU A 40 -7.54 5.63 -1.47
CA LEU A 40 -6.17 5.95 -1.91
C LEU A 40 -5.97 7.45 -2.13
N LYS A 41 -6.99 8.14 -2.65
CA LYS A 41 -6.97 9.61 -2.82
C LYS A 41 -6.92 10.34 -1.48
N ASP A 42 -7.72 9.90 -0.50
CA ASP A 42 -7.72 10.52 0.82
C ASP A 42 -6.40 10.26 1.57
N PHE A 43 -5.86 9.04 1.49
CA PHE A 43 -4.54 8.72 2.03
C PHE A 43 -3.43 9.56 1.39
N SER A 44 -3.43 9.69 0.06
CA SER A 44 -2.43 10.49 -0.67
C SER A 44 -2.50 11.97 -0.30
N LYS A 45 -3.71 12.52 -0.15
CA LYS A 45 -3.90 13.91 0.24
C LYS A 45 -3.35 14.14 1.65
N ARG A 46 -3.71 13.31 2.62
CA ARG A 46 -3.21 13.42 4.01
C ARG A 46 -1.70 13.31 4.09
N PHE A 47 -1.10 12.39 3.33
CA PHE A 47 0.35 12.24 3.22
C PHE A 47 1.01 13.52 2.68
N TRP A 48 0.47 14.09 1.61
CA TRP A 48 1.01 15.32 1.02
C TRP A 48 0.87 16.55 1.92
N TRP A 49 -0.15 16.60 2.78
CA TRP A 49 -0.29 17.67 3.77
C TRP A 49 0.76 17.59 4.90
N SER A 50 1.16 16.38 5.32
CA SER A 50 2.13 16.20 6.42
C SER A 50 3.60 16.19 5.96
N LEU A 51 3.84 15.84 4.69
CA LEU A 51 5.17 15.79 4.08
C LEU A 51 5.97 17.12 4.19
N PRO A 52 5.43 18.31 3.86
CA PRO A 52 6.22 19.55 3.92
C PRO A 52 6.66 19.90 5.35
N LEU A 53 5.80 19.67 6.35
CA LEU A 53 6.17 19.89 7.76
C LEU A 53 7.29 18.94 8.18
N THR A 54 7.17 17.66 7.79
CA THR A 54 8.19 16.64 8.08
C THR A 54 9.52 16.98 7.42
N VAL A 55 9.51 17.42 6.15
CA VAL A 55 10.71 17.86 5.43
C VAL A 55 11.34 19.06 6.12
N ALA A 56 10.54 20.06 6.51
CA ALA A 56 11.04 21.23 7.23
C ALA A 56 11.73 20.83 8.56
N VAL A 57 11.09 19.99 9.38
CA VAL A 57 11.67 19.50 10.64
C VAL A 57 12.94 18.69 10.40
N THR A 58 12.93 17.82 9.39
CA THR A 58 14.10 16.98 9.05
C THR A 58 15.27 17.84 8.59
N LEU A 59 15.03 18.85 7.75
CA LEU A 59 16.04 19.80 7.32
C LEU A 59 16.59 20.61 8.50
N LEU A 60 15.73 21.10 9.39
CA LEU A 60 16.17 21.82 10.60
C LEU A 60 17.05 20.93 11.49
N ALA A 61 16.68 19.66 11.68
CA ALA A 61 17.44 18.72 12.49
C ALA A 61 18.80 18.35 11.86
N MET A 62 18.85 18.16 10.54
CA MET A 62 20.09 17.79 9.83
C MET A 62 20.98 18.98 9.47
N ALA A 63 20.41 20.19 9.36
CA ALA A 63 21.16 21.42 9.15
C ALA A 63 22.23 21.64 10.23
N GLY A 64 21.98 21.23 11.47
CA GLY A 64 22.98 21.29 12.55
C GLY A 64 24.26 20.50 12.28
N HIS A 65 24.21 19.41 11.50
CA HIS A 65 25.38 18.62 11.12
C HIS A 65 26.03 19.09 9.81
N ALA A 66 25.25 19.70 8.90
CA ALA A 66 25.73 20.14 7.59
C ALA A 66 26.25 21.60 7.57
N ILE A 67 25.93 22.40 8.59
CA ILE A 67 26.35 23.81 8.67
C ILE A 67 27.66 23.91 9.48
N PRO A 68 28.83 24.17 8.86
CA PRO A 68 30.10 24.39 9.55
C PRO A 68 30.18 25.71 10.36
N LEU A 69 29.06 26.37 10.66
CA LEU A 69 29.00 27.67 11.35
C LEU A 69 29.22 27.60 12.87
N PHE A 70 29.36 26.41 13.46
CA PHE A 70 29.66 26.24 14.89
C PHE A 70 31.10 25.79 15.18
N HIS A 71 31.99 25.76 14.19
CA HIS A 71 33.45 25.72 14.41
C HIS A 71 34.01 27.14 14.34
N GLY A 72 33.87 27.87 15.45
CA GLY A 72 34.37 29.23 15.66
C GLY A 72 33.96 29.76 17.03
#